data_AF-A0A143X481-F1
#
_entry.id   AF-A0A143X481-F1
#
_cell.length_a   1.000
_cell.length_b   1.000
_cell.length_c   1.000
_cell.angle_alpha   90.00
_cell.angle_beta   90.00
_cell.angle_gamma   90.00
#
_symmetry.space_group_name_H-M   'P 1'
#
loop_
_entity.id
_entity.type
_entity.pdbx_description
1 polymer ?
#
loop_
_entity_poly.entity_id
_entity_poly.type
_entity_poly.pdbx_seq_one_letter_code
_entity_poly.pdbx_strand_id
1 'polypeptide(L)'
;MKMTVKEVDTDKIIFTPQDNDSFYMDDESLCLCLDSVYAEDVTLPYHVEAGEVFVLRVNGYYAMHEDGDDIPDIAPVAIIPEQYYVE
;
A
#
# COMPACT_ATOMS: atom_id res chain seq x y z
N MET A 1 7.97 -5.72 4.21
CA MET A 1 6.99 -6.78 3.88
C MET A 1 6.72 -6.73 2.40
N LYS A 2 6.65 -7.88 1.71
CA LYS A 2 6.27 -7.91 0.29
C LYS A 2 4.75 -8.01 0.16
N MET A 3 4.23 -7.30 -0.83
CA MET A 3 2.82 -7.03 -1.03
C MET A 3 2.48 -7.18 -2.48
N THR A 4 1.33 -7.78 -2.77
CA THR A 4 0.77 -7.79 -4.12
C THR A 4 -0.32 -6.74 -4.22
N VAL A 5 -0.32 -5.96 -5.31
CA VAL A 5 -1.42 -5.05 -5.64
C VAL A 5 -2.64 -5.90 -6.03
N LYS A 6 -3.71 -5.80 -5.25
CA LYS A 6 -4.97 -6.51 -5.50
C LYS A 6 -5.87 -5.72 -6.43
N GLU A 7 -5.96 -4.41 -6.21
CA GLU A 7 -6.88 -3.52 -6.91
C GLU A 7 -6.27 -2.13 -7.05
N VAL A 8 -6.50 -1.51 -8.21
CA VAL A 8 -6.15 -0.12 -8.51
C VAL A 8 -7.42 0.54 -9.03
N ASP A 9 -7.89 1.56 -8.33
CA ASP A 9 -9.01 2.41 -8.74
C ASP A 9 -8.53 3.87 -8.87
N THR A 10 -9.40 4.77 -9.30
CA THR A 10 -9.10 6.20 -9.38
C THR A 10 -8.77 6.81 -8.03
N ASP A 11 -9.37 6.25 -6.97
CA ASP A 11 -9.35 6.86 -5.63
C ASP A 11 -8.50 6.07 -4.64
N LYS A 12 -8.06 4.85 -4.96
CA LYS A 12 -7.27 4.02 -4.04
C LYS A 12 -6.51 2.87 -4.69
N ILE A 13 -5.54 2.34 -3.95
CA ILE A 13 -4.84 1.09 -4.26
C ILE A 13 -4.97 0.14 -3.06
N ILE A 14 -5.36 -1.11 -3.30
CA ILE A 14 -5.46 -2.14 -2.27
C ILE A 14 -4.31 -3.12 -2.39
N PHE A 15 -3.64 -3.38 -1.27
CA PHE A 15 -2.54 -4.32 -1.16
C PHE A 15 -2.90 -5.52 -0.29
N THR A 16 -2.38 -6.70 -0.65
CA THR A 16 -2.47 -7.92 0.18
C THR A 16 -1.08 -8.50 0.40
N PRO A 17 -0.78 -9.03 1.60
CA PRO A 17 0.55 -9.54 1.91
C PRO A 17 0.87 -10.75 1.04
N GLN A 18 2.14 -10.89 0.67
CA GLN A 18 2.64 -12.15 0.10
C GLN A 18 2.96 -13.14 1.22
N ASP A 19 2.77 -14.42 0.97
CA ASP A 19 2.95 -15.52 1.94
C ASP A 19 1.97 -15.47 3.14
N ASN A 20 2.26 -16.22 4.21
CA ASN A 20 1.53 -16.16 5.49
C ASN A 20 1.98 -14.97 6.36
N ASP A 21 2.56 -13.92 5.77
CA ASP A 21 2.85 -12.69 6.51
C ASP A 21 1.52 -12.01 6.87
N SER A 22 1.38 -11.59 8.12
CA SER A 22 0.26 -10.78 8.58
C SER A 22 0.75 -9.38 8.92
N PHE A 23 -0.10 -8.38 8.66
CA PHE A 23 0.19 -7.02 9.10
C PHE A 23 0.17 -6.93 10.62
N TYR A 24 0.59 -5.79 11.16
CA TYR A 24 0.68 -5.54 12.60
C TYR A 24 -0.63 -5.83 13.37
N MET A 25 -1.81 -5.72 12.74
CA MET A 25 -3.10 -6.00 13.39
C MET A 25 -3.84 -7.22 12.80
N ASP A 26 -3.13 -8.13 12.13
CA ASP A 26 -3.71 -9.27 11.41
C ASP A 26 -4.72 -8.86 10.32
N ASP A 27 -4.57 -7.64 9.76
CA ASP A 27 -5.40 -7.19 8.66
C ASP A 27 -5.19 -8.08 7.42
N GLU A 28 -6.23 -8.24 6.60
CA GLU A 28 -6.13 -9.03 5.35
C GLU A 28 -5.63 -8.16 4.17
N SER A 29 -5.77 -6.84 4.28
CA SER A 29 -5.39 -5.88 3.25
C SER A 29 -5.09 -4.50 3.82
N LEU A 30 -4.34 -3.71 3.06
CA LEU A 30 -4.10 -2.29 3.33
C LEU A 30 -4.57 -1.43 2.16
N CYS A 31 -5.11 -0.27 2.48
CA CYS A 31 -5.53 0.73 1.51
C CYS A 31 -4.49 1.85 1.41
N LEU A 32 -4.29 2.33 0.19
CA LEU A 32 -3.58 3.56 -0.10
C LEU A 32 -4.56 4.50 -0.81
N CYS A 33 -5.14 5.40 -0.06
CA CYS A 33 -6.04 6.43 -0.57
C CYS A 33 -5.30 7.42 -1.49
N LEU A 34 -5.80 7.55 -2.71
CA LEU A 34 -5.34 8.45 -3.78
C LEU A 34 -6.16 9.75 -3.84
N ASP A 35 -7.09 9.98 -2.92
CA ASP A 35 -7.68 11.31 -2.68
C ASP A 35 -6.85 12.12 -1.67
N SER A 36 -5.87 11.47 -1.05
CA SER A 36 -4.89 12.05 -0.13
C SER A 36 -3.87 12.90 -0.88
N VAL A 37 -3.27 13.86 -0.17
CA VAL A 37 -2.23 14.78 -0.69
C VAL A 37 -1.05 14.05 -1.35
N TYR A 38 -0.90 12.75 -1.09
CA TYR A 38 0.20 11.92 -1.54
C TYR A 38 -0.10 11.09 -2.80
N ALA A 39 -1.32 11.15 -3.34
CA ALA A 39 -1.75 10.34 -4.49
C ALA A 39 -0.90 10.50 -5.76
N GLU A 40 -0.49 11.73 -6.03
CA GLU A 40 0.35 12.09 -7.18
C GLU A 40 1.75 11.46 -7.07
N ASP A 41 2.26 11.26 -5.85
CA ASP A 41 3.58 10.66 -5.61
C ASP A 41 3.61 9.15 -5.94
N VAL A 42 2.45 8.50 -6.02
CA VAL A 42 2.31 7.06 -6.33
C VAL A 42 2.06 6.83 -7.82
N THR A 43 1.13 7.60 -8.38
CA THR A 43 0.60 7.34 -9.73
C THR A 43 1.55 7.83 -10.82
N LEU A 44 2.23 8.96 -10.63
CA LEU A 44 3.06 9.58 -11.67
C LEU A 44 4.42 8.90 -11.93
N PRO A 45 5.14 8.34 -10.93
CA PRO A 45 6.45 7.75 -11.19
C PRO A 45 6.42 6.25 -11.55
N TYR A 46 5.37 5.50 -11.19
CA TYR A 46 5.45 4.03 -11.21
C TYR A 46 4.41 3.30 -12.08
N HIS A 47 3.33 3.95 -12.53
CA HIS A 47 2.26 3.32 -13.31
C HIS A 47 1.80 1.97 -12.72
N VAL A 48 1.26 2.02 -11.50
CA VAL A 48 0.93 0.83 -10.70
C VAL A 48 -0.21 0.03 -11.33
N GLU A 49 -0.03 -1.28 -11.47
CA GLU A 49 -1.03 -2.22 -11.99
C GLU A 49 -1.35 -3.34 -11.00
N ALA A 50 -2.54 -3.93 -11.12
CA ALA A 50 -2.92 -5.09 -10.33
C ALA A 50 -2.01 -6.29 -10.63
N GLY A 51 -1.57 -6.97 -9.58
CA GLY A 51 -0.63 -8.10 -9.63
C GLY A 51 0.84 -7.72 -9.46
N GLU A 52 1.18 -6.44 -9.48
CA GLU A 52 2.54 -5.99 -9.20
C GLU A 52 2.93 -6.18 -7.74
N VAL A 53 4.24 -6.27 -7.49
CA VAL A 53 4.80 -6.53 -6.16
C VAL A 53 5.53 -5.31 -5.64
N PHE A 54 5.19 -4.92 -4.42
CA PHE A 54 5.78 -3.79 -3.71
C PHE A 54 6.31 -4.25 -2.35
N VAL A 55 7.39 -3.61 -1.92
CA VAL A 55 7.90 -3.73 -0.56
C VAL A 55 7.34 -2.57 0.25
N LEU A 56 6.53 -2.91 1.25
CA LEU A 56 6.08 -1.99 2.27
C LEU A 56 7.10 -1.91 3.42
N ARG A 57 7.57 -0.69 3.71
CA ARG A 57 8.32 -0.34 4.92
C ARG A 57 7.44 0.45 5.87
N VAL A 58 6.82 -0.30 6.77
CA VAL A 58 5.79 0.18 7.68
C VAL A 58 6.37 0.23 9.08
N ASN A 59 6.69 1.43 9.57
CA ASN A 59 7.31 1.61 10.89
C ASN A 59 6.24 1.72 11.97
N GLY A 60 5.57 0.61 12.33
CA GLY A 60 4.71 0.47 13.52
C GLY A 60 3.53 1.45 13.71
N TYR A 61 3.40 2.43 12.83
CA TYR A 61 2.41 3.48 12.79
C TYR A 61 1.99 3.61 11.32
N TYR A 62 1.16 2.68 10.86
CA TYR A 62 0.27 3.02 9.76
C TYR A 62 -0.45 4.29 10.17
N ALA A 63 -0.41 5.32 9.32
CA ALA A 63 -1.21 6.50 9.56
C ALA A 63 -2.66 6.08 9.29
N MET A 64 -3.29 5.48 10.31
CA MET A 64 -4.72 5.20 10.34
C MET A 64 -5.41 6.56 10.12
N HIS A 65 -5.71 6.88 8.88
CA HIS A 65 -6.65 7.92 8.56
C HIS A 65 -8.02 7.32 8.87
N GLU A 66 -8.68 7.80 9.92
CA GLU A 66 -10.10 7.50 10.12
C GLU A 66 -10.88 8.30 9.07
N ASP A 67 -10.87 7.85 7.83
CA ASP A 67 -11.72 8.39 6.75
C ASP A 67 -13.15 7.81 6.81
N GLY A 68 -13.35 6.81 7.68
CA GLY A 68 -14.64 6.16 7.93
C GLY A 68 -14.86 4.90 7.10
N ASP A 69 -13.84 4.41 6.39
CA ASP A 69 -13.83 3.07 5.82
C ASP A 69 -13.23 2.04 6.80
N ASP A 70 -13.56 0.75 6.63
CA ASP A 70 -13.12 -0.34 7.52
C ASP A 70 -11.70 -0.85 7.17
N ILE A 71 -10.95 -0.17 6.30
CA ILE A 71 -9.66 -0.62 5.78
C ILE A 71 -8.53 0.29 6.30
N PRO A 72 -7.45 -0.25 6.90
CA PRO A 72 -6.36 0.58 7.36
C PRO A 72 -5.62 1.27 6.20
N ASP A 73 -5.49 2.59 6.32
CA ASP A 73 -4.80 3.45 5.37
C ASP A 73 -3.29 3.55 5.60
N ILE A 74 -2.54 3.72 4.51
CA ILE A 74 -1.08 3.90 4.52
C ILE A 74 -0.63 5.11 3.69
N ALA A 75 0.56 5.63 3.98
CA ALA A 75 1.17 6.71 3.21
C ALA A 75 2.08 6.17 2.08
N PRO A 76 2.13 6.85 0.91
CA PRO A 76 2.99 6.47 -0.24
C PRO A 76 4.48 6.35 0.05
N VAL A 77 5.01 7.11 1.00
CA VAL A 77 6.42 7.00 1.42
C VAL A 77 6.79 5.62 1.96
N ALA A 78 5.80 4.80 2.28
CA ALA A 78 5.99 3.43 2.77
C ALA A 78 6.09 2.39 1.63
N ILE A 79 5.76 2.71 0.37
CA ILE A 79 5.82 1.77 -0.76
C ILE A 79 7.10 1.91 -1.58
N ILE A 80 7.72 0.78 -1.91
CA ILE A 80 8.88 0.71 -2.79
C ILE A 80 8.61 -0.40 -3.83
N PRO A 81 8.57 -0.14 -5.14
CA PRO A 81 8.44 -1.20 -6.13
C PRO A 81 9.53 -2.25 -5.94
N GLU A 82 9.19 -3.54 -5.99
CA GLU A 82 10.13 -4.63 -5.67
C GLU A 82 11.43 -4.55 -6.48
N GLN A 83 11.34 -4.18 -7.76
CA GLN A 83 12.48 -4.04 -8.65
C GLN A 83 13.54 -3.01 -8.20
N TYR A 84 13.16 -2.07 -7.33
CA TYR A 84 14.06 -1.05 -6.78
C TYR A 84 14.47 -1.37 -5.34
N TYR A 85 13.99 -2.47 -4.77
CA TYR A 85 14.35 -2.90 -3.44
C TYR A 85 15.63 -3.75 -3.48
N VAL A 86 16.72 -3.19 -2.98
CA VAL A 86 17.99 -3.90 -2.77
C VAL A 86 18.16 -4.10 -1.26
N GLU A 87 18.28 -5.35 -0.81
CA GLU A 87 18.51 -5.71 0.59
C GLU A 87 19.87 -5.25 1.13
#